data_AF-A0A9Q5JIY4-F1
#
_entry.id   AF-A0A9Q5JIY4-F1
#
_cell.length_a   1.000
_cell.length_b   1.000
_cell.length_c   1.000
_cell.angle_alpha   90.00
_cell.angle_beta   90.00
_cell.angle_gamma   90.00
#
_symmetry.space_group_name_H-M   'P 1'
#
loop_
_entity.id
_entity.type
_entity.pdbx_description
1 polymer ?
#
loop_
_entity_poly.entity_id
_entity_poly.type
_entity_poly.pdbx_seq_one_letter_code
_entity_poly.pdbx_strand_id
1 'polypeptide(L)'
;MTNNIDAYEEFFKEFNITSDKLIDFSKKTIKYIEKDKAQELCQTLDDEIISKKNIYVRRYGNPNGKYNTQKLQELFYNDFLFDKGSTFIQIDPNNNSKPKKLLEKNIILASSEKTILQNYQISHVYGRTKNCYAFTAPWNLVYLPKILDPFTGHESKGDFTRIFTQEFQKYIYEIFKDQIDCFNKKMEEIDETIFKKNLKHTFKNELAEELKELKDSNTITDKHVDRFIQSMQNEFSKINIIE
;
A
#
# COMPACT_ATOMS: atom_id res chain seq x y z
N MET A 1 -23.53 -24.35 17.15
CA MET A 1 -23.31 -22.90 16.96
C MET A 1 -22.06 -22.55 17.72
N THR A 2 -21.03 -22.07 17.04
CA THR A 2 -19.80 -21.63 17.71
C THR A 2 -20.09 -20.25 18.32
N ASN A 3 -20.05 -20.14 19.64
CA ASN A 3 -20.18 -18.84 20.30
C ASN A 3 -18.85 -18.09 20.09
N ASN A 4 -18.84 -17.08 19.22
CA ASN A 4 -17.66 -16.28 18.97
C ASN A 4 -17.71 -15.06 19.90
N ILE A 5 -16.71 -14.92 20.76
CA ILE A 5 -16.56 -13.76 21.65
C ILE A 5 -15.61 -12.79 20.96
N ASP A 6 -16.08 -11.57 20.65
CA ASP A 6 -15.27 -10.51 20.08
C ASP A 6 -14.94 -9.46 21.16
N ALA A 7 -13.66 -9.35 21.51
CA ALA A 7 -13.22 -8.47 22.60
C ALA A 7 -13.41 -6.98 22.27
N TYR A 8 -13.41 -6.59 20.98
CA TYR A 8 -13.71 -5.22 20.59
C TYR A 8 -15.20 -4.93 20.78
N GLU A 9 -16.07 -5.87 20.42
CA GLU A 9 -17.51 -5.72 20.67
C GLU A 9 -17.84 -5.62 22.17
N GLU A 10 -17.20 -6.45 23.01
CA GLU A 10 -17.35 -6.37 24.47
C GLU A 10 -16.88 -5.02 25.01
N PHE A 11 -15.69 -4.56 24.62
CA PHE A 11 -15.14 -3.27 25.04
C PHE A 11 -16.05 -2.11 24.60
N PHE A 12 -16.48 -2.09 23.34
CA PHE A 12 -17.34 -1.04 22.83
C PHE A 12 -18.72 -1.04 23.47
N LYS A 13 -19.27 -2.21 23.79
CA LYS A 13 -20.52 -2.31 24.53
C LYS A 13 -20.39 -1.73 25.95
N GLU A 14 -19.30 -2.03 26.66
CA GLU A 14 -19.03 -1.51 28.00
C GLU A 14 -19.00 0.04 28.01
N PHE A 15 -18.39 0.64 27.00
CA PHE A 15 -18.26 2.10 26.90
C PHE A 15 -19.30 2.78 25.99
N ASN A 16 -20.32 2.05 25.53
CA ASN A 16 -21.38 2.55 24.63
C ASN A 16 -20.84 3.26 23.36
N ILE A 17 -19.79 2.66 22.77
CA ILE A 17 -19.16 3.08 21.53
C ILE A 17 -19.85 2.33 20.37
N THR A 18 -20.40 3.07 19.42
CA THR A 18 -20.97 2.50 18.19
C THR A 18 -19.98 2.62 17.04
N SER A 19 -20.17 1.82 15.98
CA SER A 19 -19.35 1.92 14.76
C SER A 19 -19.36 3.35 14.20
N ASP A 20 -20.52 3.99 14.14
CA ASP A 20 -20.68 5.36 13.66
C ASP A 20 -19.85 6.36 14.48
N LYS A 21 -19.86 6.24 15.82
CA LYS A 21 -19.06 7.11 16.69
C LYS A 21 -17.56 6.95 16.42
N LEU A 22 -17.11 5.72 16.17
CA LEU A 22 -15.70 5.47 15.87
C LEU A 22 -15.30 6.01 14.49
N ILE A 23 -16.17 5.85 13.49
CA ILE A 23 -15.97 6.40 12.15
C ILE A 23 -15.96 7.94 12.19
N ASP A 24 -16.88 8.56 12.91
CA ASP A 24 -16.89 10.01 13.08
C ASP A 24 -15.64 10.52 13.79
N PHE A 25 -15.19 9.79 14.81
CA PHE A 25 -13.92 10.08 15.47
C PHE A 25 -12.75 9.97 14.49
N SER A 26 -12.69 8.93 13.65
CA SER A 26 -11.62 8.77 12.67
C SER A 26 -11.61 9.92 11.66
N LYS A 27 -12.76 10.25 11.06
CA LYS A 27 -12.90 11.37 10.11
C LYS A 27 -12.42 12.71 10.68
N LYS A 28 -12.66 12.96 11.97
CA LYS A 28 -12.24 14.20 12.65
C LYS A 28 -10.76 14.25 13.00
N THR A 29 -10.13 13.09 13.21
CA THR A 29 -8.78 13.02 13.81
C THR A 29 -7.70 12.67 12.80
N ILE A 30 -8.02 11.94 11.73
CA ILE A 30 -7.03 11.60 10.71
C ILE A 30 -6.40 12.86 10.12
N LYS A 31 -5.12 12.78 9.78
CA LYS A 31 -4.42 13.85 9.05
C LYS A 31 -3.98 13.30 7.70
N TYR A 32 -4.38 13.97 6.64
CA TYR A 32 -3.98 13.69 5.28
C TYR A 32 -3.45 14.96 4.63
N ILE A 33 -2.77 14.80 3.50
CA ILE A 33 -2.28 15.94 2.71
C ILE A 33 -3.48 16.61 2.04
N GLU A 34 -3.57 17.94 2.09
CA GLU A 34 -4.67 18.70 1.48
C GLU A 34 -4.85 18.35 -0.01
N LYS A 35 -6.11 18.35 -0.48
CA LYS A 35 -6.49 17.81 -1.79
C LYS A 35 -5.69 18.41 -2.95
N ASP A 36 -5.58 19.73 -3.00
CA ASP A 36 -4.85 20.43 -4.08
C ASP A 36 -3.37 20.05 -4.07
N LYS A 37 -2.77 19.99 -2.88
CA LYS A 37 -1.37 19.57 -2.74
C LYS A 37 -1.17 18.09 -3.08
N ALA A 38 -2.12 17.25 -2.71
CA ALA A 38 -2.11 15.83 -3.06
C ALA A 38 -2.15 15.62 -4.58
N GLN A 39 -2.92 16.43 -5.32
CA GLN A 39 -2.95 16.38 -6.78
C GLN A 39 -1.58 16.68 -7.40
N GLU A 40 -0.93 17.77 -6.98
CA GLU A 40 0.42 18.13 -7.46
C GLU A 40 1.44 17.02 -7.18
N LEU A 41 1.38 16.43 -5.99
CA LEU A 41 2.30 15.37 -5.58
C LEU A 41 2.06 14.07 -6.33
N CYS A 42 0.81 13.74 -6.67
CA CYS A 42 0.48 12.61 -7.54
C CYS A 42 1.05 12.80 -8.95
N GLN A 43 0.90 13.99 -9.53
CA GLN A 43 1.50 14.31 -10.84
C GLN A 43 3.02 14.22 -10.79
N THR A 44 3.63 14.76 -9.72
CA THR A 44 5.08 14.66 -9.52
C THR A 44 5.54 13.21 -9.43
N LEU A 45 4.83 12.36 -8.68
CA LEU A 45 5.16 10.92 -8.57
C LEU A 45 5.10 10.23 -9.94
N ASP A 46 4.07 10.52 -10.73
CA ASP A 46 3.93 9.99 -12.08
C ASP A 46 5.08 10.44 -13.00
N ASP A 47 5.41 11.72 -12.98
CA ASP A 47 6.54 12.27 -13.74
C ASP A 47 7.86 11.66 -13.31
N GLU A 48 8.07 11.42 -12.02
CA GLU A 48 9.27 10.76 -11.49
C GLU A 48 9.37 9.30 -11.95
N ILE A 49 8.25 8.58 -12.02
CA ILE A 49 8.22 7.20 -12.54
C ILE A 49 8.55 7.20 -14.04
N ILE A 50 7.90 8.06 -14.83
CA ILE A 50 8.12 8.18 -16.27
C ILE A 50 9.57 8.59 -16.57
N SER A 51 10.10 9.55 -15.80
CA SER A 51 11.49 10.01 -15.94
C SER A 51 12.52 9.12 -15.25
N LYS A 52 12.10 7.97 -14.71
CA LYS A 52 12.96 6.98 -14.05
C LYS A 52 13.86 7.58 -12.97
N LYS A 53 13.29 8.48 -12.15
CA LYS A 53 13.95 9.05 -10.96
C LYS A 53 13.79 8.10 -9.79
N ASN A 54 14.62 8.22 -8.75
CA ASN A 54 14.61 7.30 -7.60
C ASN A 54 13.22 7.18 -6.93
N ILE A 55 12.45 6.16 -7.32
CA ILE A 55 11.13 5.84 -6.76
C ILE A 55 11.30 4.81 -5.68
N TYR A 56 10.45 4.88 -4.66
CA TYR A 56 10.53 3.97 -3.51
C TYR A 56 9.33 3.04 -3.46
N VAL A 57 9.56 1.82 -2.97
CA VAL A 57 8.52 0.83 -2.67
C VAL A 57 8.80 0.14 -1.35
N ARG A 58 7.78 -0.40 -0.70
CA ARG A 58 7.97 -1.27 0.47
C ARG A 58 8.60 -2.59 0.05
N ARG A 59 9.46 -3.15 0.92
CA ARG A 59 10.05 -4.48 0.70
C ARG A 59 8.97 -5.55 0.58
N TYR A 60 9.18 -6.50 -0.33
CA TYR A 60 8.48 -7.77 -0.36
C TYR A 60 9.17 -8.83 0.52
N GLY A 61 8.36 -9.52 1.31
CA GLY A 61 8.83 -10.54 2.26
C GLY A 61 9.45 -9.98 3.54
N ASN A 62 10.01 -10.88 4.34
CA ASN A 62 10.62 -10.56 5.64
C ASN A 62 12.12 -10.31 5.45
N PRO A 63 12.67 -9.16 5.91
CA PRO A 63 14.11 -8.89 5.86
C PRO A 63 14.96 -9.94 6.58
N ASN A 64 14.41 -10.58 7.62
CA ASN A 64 15.06 -11.64 8.40
C ASN A 64 14.62 -13.04 7.93
N GLY A 65 13.93 -13.13 6.80
CA GLY A 65 13.51 -14.40 6.23
C GLY A 65 14.68 -15.18 5.64
N LYS A 66 14.63 -16.51 5.72
CA LYS A 66 15.62 -17.40 5.10
C LYS A 66 15.73 -17.23 3.57
N TYR A 67 14.66 -16.77 2.93
CA TYR A 67 14.54 -16.71 1.47
C TYR A 67 14.67 -15.27 0.96
N ASN A 68 15.44 -15.08 -0.12
CA ASN A 68 15.71 -13.77 -0.72
C ASN A 68 14.57 -13.33 -1.64
N THR A 69 13.38 -13.18 -1.07
CA THR A 69 12.17 -12.76 -1.80
C THR A 69 12.22 -11.30 -2.27
N GLN A 70 13.10 -10.48 -1.70
CA GLN A 70 13.39 -9.13 -2.21
C GLN A 70 13.91 -9.19 -3.65
N LYS A 71 14.72 -10.19 -4.00
CA LYS A 71 15.29 -10.29 -5.35
C LYS A 71 14.23 -10.49 -6.42
N LEU A 72 13.12 -11.16 -6.09
CA LEU A 72 11.96 -11.28 -6.99
C LEU A 72 11.32 -9.92 -7.27
N GLN A 73 11.24 -9.05 -6.25
CA GLN A 73 10.72 -7.70 -6.40
C GLN A 73 11.65 -6.85 -7.27
N GLU A 74 12.96 -6.95 -7.10
CA GLU A 74 13.93 -6.28 -7.95
C GLU A 74 13.81 -6.73 -9.41
N LEU A 75 13.78 -8.05 -9.68
CA LEU A 75 13.59 -8.57 -11.03
C LEU A 75 12.28 -8.09 -11.67
N PHE A 76 11.20 -8.10 -10.89
CA PHE A 76 9.89 -7.62 -11.38
C PHE A 76 9.95 -6.17 -11.84
N TYR A 77 10.61 -5.29 -11.09
CA TYR A 77 10.71 -3.90 -11.48
C TYR A 77 11.75 -3.66 -12.58
N ASN A 78 12.93 -4.26 -12.43
CA ASN A 78 14.09 -3.92 -13.24
C ASN A 78 14.08 -4.58 -14.60
N ASP A 79 13.47 -5.77 -14.71
CA ASP A 79 13.61 -6.66 -15.86
C ASP A 79 12.28 -7.10 -16.48
N PHE A 80 11.14 -6.78 -15.85
CA PHE A 80 9.82 -7.21 -16.31
C PHE A 80 8.82 -6.06 -16.51
N LEU A 81 8.56 -5.25 -15.47
CA LEU A 81 7.55 -4.18 -15.53
C LEU A 81 8.03 -2.98 -16.36
N PHE A 82 9.33 -2.67 -16.24
CA PHE A 82 10.00 -1.61 -16.99
C PHE A 82 11.05 -2.23 -17.93
N ASP A 83 11.78 -1.39 -18.65
CA ASP A 83 12.84 -1.84 -19.55
C ASP A 83 13.95 -2.58 -18.79
N LYS A 84 14.46 -3.68 -19.36
CA LYS A 84 15.53 -4.50 -18.77
C LYS A 84 16.72 -3.66 -18.32
N GLY A 85 17.14 -3.86 -17.07
CA GLY A 85 18.20 -3.09 -16.42
C GLY A 85 17.77 -1.74 -15.82
N SER A 86 16.47 -1.46 -15.70
CA SER A 86 15.98 -0.27 -14.98
C SER A 86 16.33 -0.39 -13.49
N THR A 87 17.00 0.59 -12.88
CA THR A 87 17.43 0.52 -11.46
C THR A 87 16.89 1.65 -10.57
N PHE A 88 15.92 2.40 -11.08
CA PHE A 88 15.39 3.59 -10.40
C PHE A 88 14.40 3.26 -9.27
N ILE A 89 13.90 2.01 -9.19
CA ILE A 89 13.09 1.55 -8.07
C ILE A 89 13.99 1.15 -6.90
N GLN A 90 13.72 1.71 -5.73
CA GLN A 90 14.49 1.56 -4.51
C GLN A 90 13.61 0.96 -3.41
N ILE A 91 14.11 -0.03 -2.70
CA ILE A 91 13.41 -0.56 -1.52
C ILE A 91 13.56 0.43 -0.37
N ASP A 92 12.44 0.85 0.24
CA ASP A 92 12.48 1.76 1.39
C ASP A 92 13.24 1.10 2.57
N PRO A 93 14.25 1.79 3.16
CA PRO A 93 15.10 1.21 4.20
C PRO A 93 14.33 0.66 5.40
N ASN A 94 13.21 1.29 5.78
CA ASN A 94 12.42 0.91 6.96
C ASN A 94 10.95 0.67 6.61
N ASN A 95 10.65 0.35 5.35
CA ASN A 95 9.30 0.14 4.83
C ASN A 95 8.32 1.33 4.92
N ASN A 96 8.73 2.46 5.50
CA ASN A 96 7.90 3.62 5.82
C ASN A 96 8.68 4.95 5.88
N SER A 97 9.99 4.98 5.59
CA SER A 97 10.81 6.20 5.72
C SER A 97 10.37 7.29 4.75
N LYS A 98 10.07 6.92 3.51
CA LYS A 98 9.63 7.85 2.46
C LYS A 98 8.19 8.32 2.65
N PRO A 99 7.21 7.44 2.95
CA PRO A 99 5.90 7.87 3.42
C PRO A 99 5.96 8.87 4.58
N LYS A 100 6.81 8.59 5.58
CA LYS A 100 7.01 9.47 6.74
C LYS A 100 7.50 10.85 6.33
N LYS A 101 8.57 10.91 5.54
CA LYS A 101 9.12 12.20 5.06
C LYS A 101 8.09 12.99 4.25
N LEU A 102 7.27 12.32 3.44
CA LEU A 102 6.23 12.97 2.66
C LEU A 102 5.15 13.61 3.56
N LEU A 103 4.63 12.85 4.54
CA LEU A 103 3.61 13.35 5.46
C LEU A 103 4.16 14.44 6.39
N GLU A 104 5.37 14.25 6.94
CA GLU A 104 6.02 15.27 7.80
C GLU A 104 6.18 16.59 7.04
N LYS A 105 6.63 16.55 5.79
CA LYS A 105 6.84 17.75 4.97
C LYS A 105 5.54 18.49 4.69
N ASN A 106 4.45 17.77 4.37
CA ASN A 106 3.23 18.38 3.85
C ASN A 106 2.13 18.59 4.89
N ILE A 107 2.26 18.04 6.10
CA ILE A 107 1.27 18.21 7.19
C ILE A 107 1.91 18.92 8.38
N ILE A 108 3.04 18.39 8.88
CA ILE A 108 3.65 18.90 10.12
C ILE A 108 4.42 20.19 9.86
N LEU A 109 5.33 20.16 8.88
CA LEU A 109 6.20 21.31 8.56
C LEU A 109 5.47 22.39 7.74
N ALA A 110 4.38 22.03 7.08
CA ALA A 110 3.51 22.99 6.38
C ALA A 110 2.58 23.74 7.33
N SER A 111 2.35 23.20 8.54
CA SER A 111 1.56 23.88 9.56
C SER A 111 2.30 25.12 10.08
N SER A 112 1.59 26.25 10.13
CA SER A 112 2.10 27.50 10.72
C SER A 112 2.37 27.37 12.22
N GLU A 113 1.66 26.45 12.88
CA GLU A 113 1.91 26.07 14.25
C GLU A 113 2.84 24.85 14.24
N LYS A 114 3.87 24.83 15.11
CA LYS A 114 4.75 23.66 15.26
C LYS A 114 3.98 22.48 15.88
N THR A 115 3.10 21.86 15.10
CA THR A 115 2.18 20.81 15.54
C THR A 115 2.96 19.52 15.75
N ILE A 116 2.98 19.03 16.99
CA ILE A 116 3.57 17.71 17.30
C ILE A 116 2.44 16.69 17.33
N LEU A 117 2.48 15.71 16.41
CA LEU A 117 1.53 14.60 16.41
C LEU A 117 2.00 13.50 17.38
N GLN A 118 1.33 13.40 18.53
CA GLN A 118 1.57 12.33 19.51
C GLN A 118 0.51 11.24 19.37
N ASN A 119 0.91 9.97 19.50
CA ASN A 119 0.04 8.81 19.39
C ASN A 119 -0.66 8.67 18.02
N TYR A 120 -0.03 9.16 16.97
CA TYR A 120 -0.37 8.87 15.58
C TYR A 120 0.63 7.89 14.98
N GLN A 121 0.22 7.20 13.92
CA GLN A 121 1.08 6.42 13.07
C GLN A 121 0.71 6.58 11.60
N ILE A 122 1.60 6.15 10.73
CA ILE A 122 1.38 6.20 9.28
C ILE A 122 0.61 4.95 8.90
N SER A 123 -0.52 5.14 8.22
CA SER A 123 -1.30 4.04 7.66
C SER A 123 -1.43 4.20 6.15
N HIS A 124 -1.40 3.05 5.45
CA HIS A 124 -1.66 2.94 4.03
C HIS A 124 -3.11 2.54 3.81
N VAL A 125 -3.97 3.49 3.45
CA VAL A 125 -5.45 3.34 3.47
C VAL A 125 -5.93 2.12 2.69
N TYR A 126 -5.35 1.87 1.51
CA TYR A 126 -5.72 0.77 0.63
C TYR A 126 -4.62 -0.31 0.56
N GLY A 127 -3.61 -0.23 1.42
CA GLY A 127 -2.39 -1.03 1.28
C GLY A 127 -1.61 -0.63 0.04
N ARG A 128 -1.45 -1.54 -0.93
CA ARG A 128 -0.68 -1.32 -2.18
C ARG A 128 0.77 -0.85 -1.98
N THR A 129 1.36 -1.22 -0.85
CA THR A 129 2.67 -0.71 -0.40
C THR A 129 3.84 -1.11 -1.29
N LYS A 130 3.70 -2.14 -2.12
CA LYS A 130 4.76 -2.61 -3.01
C LYS A 130 4.59 -2.09 -4.43
N ASN A 131 3.50 -1.37 -4.72
CA ASN A 131 3.25 -0.71 -5.98
C ASN A 131 3.91 0.68 -6.00
N CYS A 132 4.75 0.95 -7.00
CA CYS A 132 5.48 2.21 -7.16
C CYS A 132 4.57 3.45 -7.33
N TYR A 133 3.35 3.27 -7.86
CA TYR A 133 2.37 4.33 -8.03
C TYR A 133 1.56 4.63 -6.76
N ALA A 134 1.62 3.76 -5.74
CA ALA A 134 0.77 3.86 -4.56
C ALA A 134 1.54 4.00 -3.24
N PHE A 135 2.79 3.55 -3.16
CA PHE A 135 3.54 3.50 -1.89
C PHE A 135 3.74 4.87 -1.25
N THR A 136 4.04 5.89 -2.05
CA THR A 136 4.19 7.29 -1.63
C THR A 136 3.07 8.18 -2.16
N ALA A 137 1.96 7.60 -2.60
CA ALA A 137 0.84 8.38 -3.10
C ALA A 137 0.09 9.07 -1.94
N PRO A 138 -0.14 10.39 -2.00
CA PRO A 138 -0.87 11.13 -0.97
C PRO A 138 -2.23 10.55 -0.61
N TRP A 139 -3.00 10.11 -1.61
CA TRP A 139 -4.34 9.52 -1.40
C TRP A 139 -4.30 8.20 -0.64
N ASN A 140 -3.15 7.55 -0.58
CA ASN A 140 -2.96 6.29 0.14
C ASN A 140 -2.32 6.49 1.51
N LEU A 141 -1.96 7.71 1.92
CA LEU A 141 -1.16 7.98 3.11
C LEU A 141 -1.87 8.90 4.09
N VAL A 142 -1.97 8.45 5.34
CA VAL A 142 -2.54 9.25 6.43
C VAL A 142 -1.72 9.10 7.70
N TYR A 143 -1.80 10.10 8.57
CA TYR A 143 -1.60 9.89 10.00
C TYR A 143 -2.92 9.44 10.62
N LEU A 144 -2.91 8.23 11.15
CA LEU A 144 -4.02 7.59 11.86
C LEU A 144 -3.71 7.56 13.36
N PRO A 145 -4.65 7.94 14.24
CA PRO A 145 -4.53 7.67 15.67
C PRO A 145 -4.21 6.19 15.94
N LYS A 146 -3.24 5.90 16.81
CA LYS A 146 -2.81 4.53 17.10
C LYS A 146 -3.94 3.62 17.60
N ILE A 147 -4.94 4.19 18.27
CA ILE A 147 -6.12 3.45 18.75
C ILE A 147 -6.97 2.88 17.61
N LEU A 148 -6.87 3.45 16.40
CA LEU A 148 -7.64 3.02 15.23
C LEU A 148 -6.88 2.04 14.34
N ASP A 149 -5.58 1.87 14.56
CA ASP A 149 -4.73 1.03 13.72
C ASP A 149 -5.16 -0.42 13.62
N PRO A 150 -5.63 -1.07 14.72
CA PRO A 150 -6.06 -2.45 14.61
C PRO A 150 -7.15 -2.65 13.57
N PHE A 151 -8.00 -1.62 13.34
CA PHE A 151 -9.12 -1.65 12.40
C PHE A 151 -8.74 -1.34 10.95
N THR A 152 -7.49 -1.00 10.66
CA THR A 152 -7.00 -0.73 9.28
C THR A 152 -5.98 -1.75 8.79
N GLY A 153 -5.54 -2.66 9.67
CA GLY A 153 -4.54 -3.67 9.39
C GLY A 153 -5.08 -5.11 9.43
N HIS A 154 -4.15 -6.05 9.64
CA HIS A 154 -4.47 -7.48 9.78
C HIS A 154 -4.61 -7.93 11.25
N GLU A 155 -4.66 -6.96 12.18
CA GLU A 155 -4.59 -7.20 13.63
C GLU A 155 -5.96 -7.50 14.24
N SER A 156 -7.03 -6.98 13.63
CA SER A 156 -8.40 -7.25 14.03
C SER A 156 -9.18 -7.97 12.93
N LYS A 157 -10.28 -8.63 13.32
CA LYS A 157 -11.22 -9.34 12.45
C LYS A 157 -12.64 -9.02 12.92
N GLY A 158 -13.65 -9.65 12.31
CA GLY A 158 -15.04 -9.44 12.69
C GLY A 158 -15.74 -8.32 11.91
N ASP A 159 -17.05 -8.20 12.14
CA ASP A 159 -17.90 -7.28 11.38
C ASP A 159 -17.56 -5.83 11.67
N PHE A 160 -17.20 -5.50 12.91
CA PHE A 160 -16.82 -4.15 13.28
C PHE A 160 -15.60 -3.65 12.47
N THR A 161 -14.54 -4.45 12.42
CA THR A 161 -13.33 -4.17 11.64
C THR A 161 -13.64 -3.97 10.17
N ARG A 162 -14.48 -4.85 9.60
CA ARG A 162 -14.89 -4.78 8.21
C ARG A 162 -15.65 -3.49 7.91
N ILE A 163 -16.67 -3.17 8.72
CA ILE A 163 -17.49 -1.96 8.57
C ILE A 163 -16.61 -0.72 8.69
N PHE A 164 -15.76 -0.64 9.71
CA PHE A 164 -14.85 0.49 9.88
C PHE A 164 -13.90 0.65 8.69
N THR A 165 -13.27 -0.44 8.22
CA THR A 165 -12.35 -0.40 7.08
C THR A 165 -13.06 0.12 5.82
N GLN A 166 -14.26 -0.38 5.54
CA GLN A 166 -15.06 0.01 4.38
C GLN A 166 -15.43 1.49 4.42
N GLU A 167 -15.98 1.95 5.55
CA GLU A 167 -16.39 3.35 5.72
C GLU A 167 -15.20 4.33 5.72
N PHE A 168 -14.07 3.90 6.29
CA PHE A 168 -12.83 4.68 6.26
C PHE A 168 -12.27 4.80 4.84
N GLN A 169 -12.22 3.70 4.09
CA GLN A 169 -11.78 3.70 2.70
C GLN A 169 -12.73 4.49 1.79
N LYS A 170 -14.04 4.44 2.03
CA LYS A 170 -15.03 5.25 1.31
C LYS A 170 -14.83 6.74 1.57
N TYR A 171 -14.62 7.13 2.82
CA TYR A 171 -14.34 8.52 3.18
C TYR A 171 -13.09 9.08 2.49
N ILE A 172 -11.99 8.32 2.48
CA ILE A 172 -10.77 8.73 1.78
C ILE A 172 -11.00 8.81 0.26
N TYR A 173 -11.79 7.90 -0.29
CA TYR A 173 -12.14 7.92 -1.70
C TYR A 173 -12.91 9.18 -2.07
N GLU A 174 -13.88 9.60 -1.26
CA GLU A 174 -14.65 10.83 -1.50
C GLU A 174 -13.74 12.08 -1.57
N ILE A 175 -12.68 12.11 -0.76
CA ILE A 175 -11.70 13.22 -0.77
C ILE A 175 -10.82 13.18 -2.02
N PHE A 176 -10.28 12.00 -2.36
CA PHE A 176 -9.26 11.83 -3.40
C PHE A 176 -9.76 11.08 -4.64
N LYS A 177 -11.06 11.20 -4.94
CA LYS A 177 -11.72 10.46 -6.01
C LYS A 177 -10.97 10.56 -7.33
N ASP A 178 -10.61 11.77 -7.73
CA ASP A 178 -9.94 12.05 -9.00
C ASP A 178 -8.58 11.33 -9.10
N GLN A 179 -7.80 11.35 -8.00
CA GLN A 179 -6.48 10.73 -7.95
C GLN A 179 -6.58 9.20 -7.93
N ILE A 180 -7.54 8.64 -7.19
CA ILE A 180 -7.74 7.19 -7.12
C ILE A 180 -8.31 6.65 -8.43
N ASP A 181 -9.23 7.36 -9.08
CA ASP A 181 -9.75 6.97 -10.39
C ASP A 181 -8.64 7.01 -11.46
N CYS A 182 -7.73 8.00 -11.39
CA CYS A 182 -6.55 8.05 -12.25
C CYS A 182 -5.60 6.87 -12.00
N PHE A 183 -5.35 6.52 -10.73
CA PHE A 183 -4.58 5.33 -10.37
C PHE A 183 -5.23 4.05 -10.93
N ASN A 184 -6.55 3.90 -10.76
CA ASN A 184 -7.30 2.75 -11.23
C ASN A 184 -7.20 2.58 -12.75
N LYS A 185 -7.37 3.66 -13.51
CA LYS A 185 -7.19 3.65 -14.97
C LYS A 185 -5.78 3.18 -15.37
N LYS A 186 -4.75 3.65 -14.67
CA LYS A 186 -3.37 3.23 -14.90
C LYS A 186 -3.14 1.76 -14.58
N MET A 187 -3.75 1.27 -13.50
CA MET A 187 -3.68 -0.16 -13.14
C MET A 187 -4.37 -1.03 -14.18
N GLU A 188 -5.48 -0.57 -14.75
CA GLU A 188 -6.15 -1.23 -15.87
C GLU A 188 -5.22 -1.27 -17.10
N GLU A 189 -4.61 -0.15 -17.51
CA GLU A 189 -3.66 -0.11 -18.63
C GLU A 189 -2.49 -1.09 -18.44
N ILE A 190 -1.91 -1.16 -17.24
CA ILE A 190 -0.84 -2.13 -16.88
C ILE A 190 -1.36 -3.57 -16.95
N ASP A 191 -2.54 -3.84 -16.40
CA ASP A 191 -3.15 -5.16 -16.45
C ASP A 191 -3.37 -5.61 -17.90
N GLU A 192 -3.88 -4.73 -18.75
CA GLU A 192 -4.14 -5.03 -20.17
C GLU A 192 -2.88 -5.32 -20.98
N THR A 193 -1.81 -4.59 -20.70
CA THR A 193 -0.58 -4.66 -21.49
C THR A 193 0.38 -5.74 -21.00
N ILE A 194 0.47 -5.93 -19.69
CA ILE A 194 1.47 -6.77 -19.04
C ILE A 194 0.84 -8.04 -18.47
N PHE A 195 -0.30 -7.95 -17.75
CA PHE A 195 -0.82 -9.09 -17.00
C PHE A 195 -1.80 -9.98 -17.77
N LYS A 196 -2.60 -9.42 -18.69
CA LYS A 196 -3.50 -10.18 -19.59
C LYS A 196 -2.74 -11.17 -20.48
N LYS A 197 -1.43 -11.00 -20.68
CA LYS A 197 -0.55 -11.98 -21.35
C LYS A 197 -0.28 -13.26 -20.53
N ASN A 198 -1.02 -13.48 -19.44
CA ASN A 198 -0.76 -14.49 -18.41
C ASN A 198 0.54 -14.16 -17.67
N LEU A 199 0.48 -13.18 -16.77
CA LEU A 199 1.61 -12.72 -15.96
C LEU A 199 2.46 -13.88 -15.42
N LYS A 200 1.82 -14.94 -14.91
CA LYS A 200 2.54 -16.08 -14.36
C LYS A 200 3.43 -16.75 -15.40
N HIS A 201 2.92 -16.96 -16.60
CA HIS A 201 3.66 -17.53 -17.71
C HIS A 201 4.73 -16.56 -18.23
N THR A 202 4.36 -15.32 -18.51
CA THR A 202 5.28 -14.30 -19.05
C THR A 202 6.46 -14.05 -18.12
N PHE A 203 6.19 -13.79 -16.84
CA PHE A 203 7.24 -13.55 -15.84
C PHE A 203 8.19 -14.73 -15.69
N LYS A 204 7.67 -15.98 -15.66
CA LYS A 204 8.51 -17.17 -15.55
C LYS A 204 9.35 -17.45 -16.79
N ASN A 205 8.85 -17.10 -17.97
CA ASN A 205 9.56 -17.32 -19.22
C ASN A 205 10.61 -16.25 -19.47
N GLU A 206 10.27 -14.97 -19.31
CA GLU A 206 11.17 -13.84 -19.59
C GLU A 206 12.33 -13.79 -18.60
N LEU A 207 12.13 -14.30 -17.38
CA LEU A 207 13.15 -14.35 -16.32
C LEU A 207 13.59 -15.78 -16.01
N ALA A 208 13.49 -16.70 -16.96
CA ALA A 208 13.74 -18.13 -16.72
C ALA A 208 15.16 -18.39 -16.18
N GLU A 209 16.18 -17.74 -16.75
CA GLU A 209 17.57 -17.89 -16.31
C GLU A 209 17.81 -17.25 -14.95
N GLU A 210 17.34 -16.02 -14.74
CA GLU A 210 17.46 -15.32 -13.45
C GLU A 210 16.74 -16.08 -12.32
N LEU A 211 15.56 -16.66 -12.60
CA LEU A 211 14.83 -17.48 -11.65
C LEU A 211 15.53 -18.82 -11.37
N LYS A 212 16.20 -19.42 -12.37
CA LYS A 212 16.96 -20.64 -12.21
C LYS A 212 18.16 -20.42 -11.27
N GLU A 213 18.93 -19.34 -11.47
CA GLU A 213 20.05 -18.99 -10.60
C GLU A 213 19.61 -18.80 -9.13
N LEU A 214 18.48 -18.14 -8.90
CA LEU A 214 17.94 -17.95 -7.55
C LEU A 214 17.45 -19.27 -6.92
N LYS A 215 16.95 -20.20 -7.72
CA LYS A 215 16.55 -21.54 -7.24
C LYS A 215 17.77 -22.41 -6.94
N ASP A 216 18.78 -22.41 -7.81
CA ASP A 216 20.00 -23.20 -7.66
C ASP A 216 20.81 -22.77 -6.43
N SER A 217 20.76 -21.47 -6.09
CA SER A 217 21.31 -20.94 -4.83
C SER A 217 20.48 -21.28 -3.58
N ASN A 218 19.38 -22.04 -3.71
CA ASN A 218 18.40 -22.33 -2.66
C ASN A 218 17.84 -21.08 -1.95
N THR A 219 17.87 -19.92 -2.61
CA THR A 219 17.41 -18.65 -2.03
C THR A 219 15.92 -18.41 -2.24
N ILE A 220 15.29 -19.11 -3.19
CA ILE A 220 13.83 -19.11 -3.43
C ILE A 220 13.34 -20.50 -3.87
N THR A 221 12.02 -20.67 -3.99
CA THR A 221 11.39 -21.89 -4.57
C THR A 221 10.26 -21.50 -5.51
N ASP A 222 9.74 -22.42 -6.32
CA ASP A 222 8.57 -22.15 -7.19
C ASP A 222 7.35 -21.63 -6.41
N LYS A 223 7.15 -22.12 -5.18
CA LYS A 223 6.08 -21.62 -4.31
C LYS A 223 6.26 -20.16 -3.95
N HIS A 224 7.50 -19.70 -3.77
CA HIS A 224 7.80 -18.29 -3.50
C HIS A 224 7.54 -17.44 -4.75
N VAL A 225 7.94 -17.92 -5.92
CA VAL A 225 7.68 -17.24 -7.20
C VAL A 225 6.17 -17.07 -7.43
N ASP A 226 5.39 -18.15 -7.25
CA ASP A 226 3.95 -18.12 -7.45
C ASP A 226 3.24 -17.16 -6.47
N ARG A 227 3.64 -17.16 -5.19
CA ARG A 227 3.12 -16.21 -4.19
C ARG A 227 3.51 -14.77 -4.49
N PHE A 228 4.72 -14.55 -5.00
CA PHE A 228 5.18 -13.23 -5.40
C PHE A 228 4.34 -12.69 -6.56
N ILE A 229 4.13 -13.49 -7.60
CA ILE A 229 3.32 -13.13 -8.76
C ILE A 229 1.89 -12.79 -8.32
N GLN A 230 1.26 -13.64 -7.50
CA GLN A 230 -0.08 -13.37 -6.96
C GLN A 230 -0.12 -12.07 -6.14
N SER A 231 0.93 -11.81 -5.37
CA SER A 231 1.04 -10.56 -4.62
C SER A 231 1.16 -9.35 -5.54
N MET A 232 1.96 -9.41 -6.61
CA MET A 232 2.10 -8.30 -7.56
C MET A 232 0.81 -8.06 -8.33
N GLN A 233 0.08 -9.11 -8.74
CA GLN A 233 -1.25 -8.96 -9.34
C GLN A 233 -2.19 -8.21 -8.41
N ASN A 234 -2.18 -8.55 -7.12
CA ASN A 234 -3.00 -7.82 -6.16
C ASN A 234 -2.51 -6.36 -6.04
N GLU A 235 -1.22 -6.12 -5.80
CA GLU A 235 -0.65 -4.78 -5.63
C GLU A 235 -0.90 -3.84 -6.82
N PHE A 236 -1.00 -4.38 -8.03
CA PHE A 236 -1.28 -3.65 -9.27
C PHE A 236 -2.72 -3.81 -9.77
N SER A 237 -3.62 -4.30 -8.91
CA SER A 237 -5.06 -4.31 -9.23
C SER A 237 -5.72 -3.01 -8.79
N LYS A 238 -6.78 -2.63 -9.49
CA LYS A 238 -7.61 -1.47 -9.13
C LYS A 238 -8.10 -1.55 -7.68
N ILE A 239 -8.31 -0.39 -7.10
CA ILE A 239 -8.99 -0.23 -5.83
C ILE A 239 -10.48 -0.30 -6.10
N ASN A 240 -11.12 -1.35 -5.56
CA ASN A 240 -12.57 -1.48 -5.57
C ASN A 240 -13.11 -0.85 -4.29
N ILE A 241 -13.83 0.26 -4.43
CA ILE A 241 -14.59 0.84 -3.33
C ILE A 241 -15.90 0.05 -3.25
N ILE A 242 -16.16 -0.57 -2.10
CA ILE A 242 -17.41 -1.29 -1.86
C ILE A 242 -18.48 -0.23 -1.58
N GLU A 243 -19.47 -0.13 -2.46
CA GLU A 243 -20.61 0.79 -2.33
C GLU A 243 -21.57 0.37 -1.22
#